data_AF-A0A4R4TDP3-F1
#
_entry.id   AF-A0A4R4TDP3-F1
#
_cell.length_a   1.000
_cell.length_b   1.000
_cell.length_c   1.000
_cell.angle_alpha   90.00
_cell.angle_beta   90.00
_cell.angle_gamma   90.00
#
_symmetry.space_group_name_H-M   'P 1'
#
loop_
_entity.id
_entity.type
_entity.pdbx_description
1 polymer ?
#
loop_
_entity_poly.entity_id
_entity_poly.type
_entity_poly.pdbx_seq_one_letter_code
_entity_poly.pdbx_strand_id
1 'polypeptide(L)' 'MPASVHGNTVGIALLDQAVADNPSVTKSWVDVGFKNAVIDHGAAIDVEVVRWDPDTRGFALAPKRWIVERPRAR' A
#
# COMPACT_ATOMS: atom_id res chain seq x y z
N MET A 1 -12.34 -16.41 10.99
CA MET A 1 -11.18 -15.49 10.86
C MET A 1 -11.63 -14.26 10.11
N PRO A 2 -11.36 -13.03 10.58
CA PRO A 2 -11.74 -11.82 9.86
C PRO A 2 -10.97 -11.73 8.53
N ALA A 3 -11.63 -11.26 7.48
CA ALA A 3 -11.05 -11.11 6.14
C ALA A 3 -9.81 -10.20 6.12
N SER A 4 -9.76 -9.20 7.00
CA SER A 4 -8.67 -8.22 7.09
C SER A 4 -7.32 -8.84 7.47
N VAL A 5 -7.28 -9.90 8.29
CA VAL A 5 -6.00 -10.54 8.67
C VAL A 5 -5.35 -11.24 7.47
N HIS A 6 -6.15 -11.92 6.64
CA HIS A 6 -5.64 -12.55 5.42
C HIS A 6 -5.21 -11.51 4.38
N GLY A 7 -5.96 -10.42 4.24
CA GLY A 7 -5.57 -9.30 3.37
C GLY A 7 -4.24 -8.67 3.80
N ASN A 8 -4.01 -8.54 5.12
CA ASN A 8 -2.79 -7.99 5.68
C ASN A 8 -1.56 -8.84 5.32
N THR A 9 -1.62 -10.16 5.49
CA THR A 9 -0.52 -11.07 5.13
C THR A 9 -0.19 -11.01 3.64
N VAL A 10 -1.20 -11.04 2.76
CA VAL A 10 -1.00 -11.03 1.31
C VAL A 10 -0.40 -9.70 0.85
N GLY A 11 -0.90 -8.57 1.35
CA GLY A 11 -0.38 -7.26 0.96
C GLY A 11 1.06 -7.04 1.40
N ILE A 12 1.46 -7.58 2.56
CA ILE A 12 2.84 -7.45 3.07
C ILE A 12 3.81 -8.21 2.15
N ALA A 13 3.48 -9.47 1.83
CA ALA A 13 4.30 -10.26 0.92
C ALA A 13 4.44 -9.60 -0.46
N LEU A 14 3.36 -8.99 -0.96
CA LEU A 14 3.39 -8.24 -2.21
C LEU A 14 4.28 -7.00 -2.13
N LEU A 15 4.25 -6.28 -1.00
CA LEU A 15 5.10 -5.10 -0.78
C LEU A 15 6.58 -5.48 -0.76
N ASP A 16 6.94 -6.56 -0.06
CA ASP A 16 8.33 -7.06 -0.01
C ASP A 16 8.82 -7.46 -1.39
N GLN A 17 8.00 -8.20 -2.15
CA GLN A 17 8.34 -8.59 -3.50
C GLN A 17 8.53 -7.37 -4.41
N ALA A 18 7.64 -6.37 -4.34
CA ALA A 18 7.73 -5.17 -5.16
C ALA A 18 9.03 -4.40 -4.91
N VAL A 19 9.46 -4.27 -3.65
CA VAL A 19 10.72 -3.62 -3.26
C VAL A 19 11.93 -4.43 -3.71
N ALA A 20 11.90 -5.75 -3.55
CA ALA A 20 12.98 -6.63 -3.96
C ALA A 20 13.20 -6.60 -5.48
N ASP A 21 12.11 -6.64 -6.26
CA ASP A 21 12.16 -6.62 -7.72
C ASP A 21 12.47 -5.23 -8.28
N ASN A 22 12.19 -4.15 -7.52
CA ASN A 22 12.34 -2.77 -7.96
C ASN A 22 13.00 -1.89 -6.88
N PRO A 23 14.34 -1.96 -6.71
CA PRO A 23 15.05 -1.21 -5.67
C PRO A 23 14.93 0.32 -5.79
N SER A 24 14.48 0.84 -6.94
CA SER A 24 14.20 2.27 -7.13
C SER A 24 12.90 2.74 -6.49
N VAL A 25 11.99 1.82 -6.17
CA VAL A 25 10.74 2.15 -5.48
C VAL A 25 11.09 2.58 -4.06
N THR A 26 10.81 3.85 -3.75
CA THR A 26 11.11 4.45 -2.45
C THR A 26 9.88 4.79 -1.64
N LYS A 27 8.68 4.66 -2.24
CA LYS A 27 7.42 5.06 -1.61
C LYS A 27 6.25 4.16 -1.99
N SER A 28 5.42 3.84 -1.00
CA SER A 28 4.16 3.10 -1.16
C SER A 28 3.01 3.81 -0.46
N TRP A 29 1.80 3.59 -0.95
CA TRP A 29 0.56 4.13 -0.40
C TRP A 29 -0.32 2.99 0.10
N VAL A 30 -0.79 3.11 1.35
CA VAL A 30 -1.59 2.07 2.01
C VAL A 30 -2.88 2.65 2.55
N ASP A 31 -3.96 1.87 2.56
CA ASP A 31 -5.19 2.31 3.21
C ASP A 31 -5.13 2.15 4.74
N VAL A 32 -6.08 2.77 5.43
CA VAL A 32 -6.12 2.79 6.91
C VAL A 32 -6.29 1.39 7.52
N GLY A 33 -7.00 0.48 6.86
CA GLY A 33 -7.20 -0.89 7.34
C GLY A 33 -5.91 -1.73 7.30
N PHE A 34 -4.99 -1.36 6.41
CA PHE A 34 -3.71 -2.04 6.19
C PHE A 34 -2.53 -1.39 6.95
N LYS A 35 -2.68 -0.13 7.39
CA LYS A 35 -1.65 0.67 8.06
C LYS A 35 -0.90 -0.06 9.19
N ASN A 36 -1.61 -0.60 10.18
CA ASN A 36 -0.95 -1.16 11.37
C ASN A 36 -0.07 -2.35 11.01
N ALA A 37 -0.54 -3.21 10.10
CA ALA A 37 0.22 -4.37 9.67
C ALA A 37 1.52 -3.98 8.96
N VAL A 38 1.51 -2.91 8.16
CA VAL A 38 2.71 -2.41 7.48
C VAL A 38 3.68 -1.72 8.43
N ILE A 39 3.16 -0.96 9.40
CA ILE A 39 3.99 -0.34 10.44
C ILE A 39 4.68 -1.42 11.28
N ASP A 40 3.93 -2.44 11.70
CA ASP A 40 4.47 -3.55 12.49
C ASP A 40 5.47 -4.39 11.69
N HIS A 41 5.26 -4.54 10.37
CA HIS A 41 6.19 -5.24 9.46
C HIS A 41 7.49 -4.46 9.22
N GLY A 42 7.45 -3.12 9.24
CA GLY A 42 8.64 -2.29 9.08
C GLY A 42 9.17 -2.25 7.65
N ALA A 43 8.30 -1.96 6.67
CA ALA A 43 8.70 -1.84 5.27
C ALA A 43 9.92 -0.91 5.07
N ALA A 44 10.86 -1.31 4.21
CA ALA A 44 12.12 -0.60 3.97
C ALA A 44 11.98 0.69 3.13
N ILE A 45 10.75 1.16 2.90
CA ILE A 45 10.41 2.29 2.02
C ILE A 45 9.44 3.24 2.73
N ASP A 46 9.31 4.49 2.24
CA ASP A 46 8.34 5.44 2.78
C ASP A 46 6.91 4.92 2.58
N VAL A 47 6.11 4.91 3.64
CA VAL A 47 4.71 4.44 3.57
C VAL A 47 3.80 5.59 3.94
N GLU A 48 2.99 6.01 2.98
CA GLU A 48 1.97 7.02 3.21
C GLU A 48 0.59 6.38 3.34
N VAL A 49 -0.11 6.73 4.42
CA VAL A 49 -1.47 6.23 4.66
C VAL A 49 -2.45 7.12 3.90
N VAL A 50 -3.08 6.55 2.87
CA VAL A 50 -4.16 7.21 2.13
C VAL A 50 -5.47 6.97 2.87
N ARG A 51 -5.98 8.06 3.44
CA ARG A 51 -7.27 8.06 4.13
C ARG A 51 -8.35 8.62 3.21
N TRP A 52 -9.46 7.91 3.12
CA TRP A 52 -10.66 8.44 2.49
C TRP A 52 -11.32 9.49 3.37
N ASP A 53 -11.98 10.46 2.73
CA ASP A 53 -12.83 11.42 3.44
C ASP A 53 -13.98 10.66 4.11
N PRO A 54 -14.07 10.66 5.45
CA PRO A 54 -15.08 9.91 6.19
C PRO A 54 -16.50 10.43 5.95
N ASP A 55 -16.68 11.66 5.47
CA ASP A 55 -17.99 12.25 5.18
C ASP A 55 -18.49 11.90 3.76
N THR A 56 -17.66 11.25 2.95
CA THR A 56 -18.03 10.84 1.60
C THR A 56 -18.91 9.59 1.60
N ARG A 57 -20.13 9.72 1.07
CA ARG A 57 -21.08 8.61 0.89
C ARG A 57 -21.06 8.08 -0.54
N GLY A 58 -21.09 6.76 -0.72
CA GLY A 58 -21.13 6.11 -2.03
C GLY A 58 -19.75 5.94 -2.68
N PHE A 59 -19.72 5.65 -3.99
CA PHE A 59 -18.48 5.53 -4.74
C PHE A 59 -17.87 6.91 -4.98
N ALA A 60 -16.65 7.11 -4.52
CA ALA A 60 -15.88 8.31 -4.73
C ALA A 60 -14.48 7.95 -5.20
N LEU A 61 -13.82 8.94 -5.79
CA LEU A 61 -12.46 8.77 -6.27
C LEU A 61 -11.52 8.77 -5.06
N ALA A 62 -10.58 7.82 -5.05
CA ALA A 62 -9.52 7.85 -4.07
C ALA A 62 -8.75 9.18 -4.16
N PRO A 63 -8.41 9.81 -3.02
CA PRO A 63 -7.75 11.12 -3.01
C PRO A 63 -6.37 11.10 -3.68
N LYS A 64 -5.77 9.91 -3.82
CA LYS A 64 -4.59 9.64 -4.65
C LYS A 64 -4.92 8.63 -5.74
N ARG A 65 -4.51 8.93 -6.98
CA ARG A 65 -4.73 8.06 -8.15
C ARG A 65 -3.45 7.33 -8.53
N TRP A 66 -3.59 6.14 -9.10
CA TRP A 66 -2.53 5.17 -9.43
C TRP A 66 -1.41 5.80 -10.26
N ILE A 67 -0.32 6.18 -9.60
CA ILE A 67 0.96 6.49 -10.25
C ILE A 67 1.82 5.25 -10.07
N VAL A 68 2.13 4.57 -11.16
CA VAL A 68 3.03 3.42 -11.17
C VAL A 68 4.38 3.90 -11.68
N GLU A 69 5.42 3.79 -10.87
CA GLU A 69 6.79 3.92 -11.37
C GLU A 69 7.05 2.78 -12.36
N ARG A 70 7.39 3.13 -13.60
CA ARG A 70 7.80 2.13 -14.59
C ARG A 70 9.31 1.92 -14.44
N PRO A 71 9.77 0.72 -14.05
CA PRO A 71 11.18 0.41 -14.16
C PRO A 71 11.59 0.53 -15.62
N ARG A 72 12.78 1.07 -15.86
CA ARG A 72 13.34 1.17 -17.21
C ARG A 72 13.52 -0.26 -17.73
N ALA A 73 12.86 -0.61 -18.83
CA ALA A 73 13.07 -1.90 -19.47
C ALA A 73 14.55 -2.04 -19.86
N ARG A 74 15.16 -3.17 -19.49
CA ARG A 74 16.49 -3.55 -19.97
C ARG A 74 16.40 -4.10 -21.38
#